data_AF-A0A2H0NZG3-F1
#
_entry.id   AF-A0A2H0NZG3-F1
#
_cell.length_a   1.000
_cell.length_b   1.000
_cell.length_c   1.000
_cell.angle_alpha   90.00
_cell.angle_beta   90.00
_cell.angle_gamma   90.00
#
_symmetry.space_group_name_H-M   'P 1'
#
loop_
_entity.id
_entity.type
_entity.pdbx_description
1 polymer ?
#
loop_
_entity_poly.entity_id
_entity_poly.type
_entity_poly.pdbx_seq_one_letter_code
_entity_poly.pdbx_strand_id
1 'polypeptide(L)'
;MTDLGPFSRIRTSMLNRRALEIWIQAAGRLMRSLMRLPKTWKVFCLMPWLGLHVSKRGEASPCCIFRRESSVGNLQESTFQELWNSPGMRDVRGNMLSGRPSPGCESCYKRESYGFLTTRLWSLAHFVRHLP
;
A
#
# COMPACT_ATOMS: atom_id res chain seq x y z
N MET A 1 -52.03 25.19 -19.42
CA MET A 1 -51.07 25.52 -18.34
C MET A 1 -51.28 24.45 -17.28
N THR A 2 -50.44 23.45 -17.07
CA THR A 2 -49.01 23.28 -17.34
C THR A 2 -48.71 21.84 -17.74
N ASP A 3 -47.69 21.75 -18.59
CA ASP A 3 -47.02 20.62 -19.22
C ASP A 3 -46.61 19.49 -18.25
N LEU A 4 -47.00 18.25 -18.54
CA LEU A 4 -46.39 17.04 -17.99
C LEU A 4 -45.91 16.19 -19.17
N GLY A 5 -44.60 16.21 -19.39
CA GLY A 5 -43.90 15.67 -20.55
C GLY A 5 -43.92 14.13 -20.73
N PRO A 6 -43.22 13.63 -21.76
CA PRO A 6 -43.41 12.30 -22.33
C PRO A 6 -42.66 11.22 -21.54
N PHE A 7 -43.10 10.92 -20.33
CA PHE A 7 -42.54 9.80 -19.55
C PHE A 7 -43.64 8.84 -19.09
N SER A 8 -44.40 8.31 -20.05
CA SER A 8 -45.12 7.05 -19.85
C SER A 8 -44.43 5.96 -20.68
N ARG A 9 -43.98 4.90 -20.00
CA ARG A 9 -43.24 3.71 -20.49
C ARG A 9 -41.71 3.77 -20.42
N ILE A 10 -41.15 3.74 -19.21
CA ILE A 10 -39.89 3.01 -19.02
C ILE A 10 -40.28 1.55 -18.77
N ARG A 11 -40.22 0.76 -19.84
CA ARG A 11 -40.19 -0.70 -19.76
C ARG A 11 -38.95 -1.02 -18.92
N THR A 12 -39.12 -1.52 -17.69
CA THR A 12 -38.00 -2.09 -16.93
C THR A 12 -37.51 -3.30 -17.71
N SER A 13 -36.60 -3.06 -18.66
CA SER A 13 -35.90 -4.13 -19.35
C SER A 13 -35.07 -4.82 -18.29
N MET A 14 -35.37 -6.10 -18.12
CA MET A 14 -34.60 -7.05 -17.34
C MET A 14 -33.12 -6.71 -17.51
N LEU A 15 -32.45 -6.38 -16.40
CA LEU A 15 -31.02 -6.64 -16.26
C LEU A 15 -30.80 -8.02 -16.86
N ASN A 16 -30.15 -8.06 -18.02
CA ASN A 16 -29.94 -9.28 -18.78
C ASN A 16 -29.33 -10.28 -17.81
N ARG A 17 -30.04 -11.38 -17.49
CA ARG A 17 -29.57 -12.36 -16.50
C ARG A 17 -28.14 -12.82 -16.80
N ARG A 18 -27.77 -12.88 -18.08
CA ARG A 18 -26.39 -13.17 -18.52
C ARG A 18 -25.41 -12.06 -18.14
N ALA A 19 -25.78 -10.79 -18.25
CA ALA A 19 -24.93 -9.68 -17.81
C ALA A 19 -24.75 -9.73 -16.28
N LEU A 20 -25.81 -9.99 -15.51
CA LEU A 20 -25.72 -10.16 -14.05
C LEU A 20 -24.84 -11.36 -13.67
N GLU A 21 -24.97 -12.49 -14.35
CA GLU A 21 -24.12 -13.68 -14.15
C GLU A 21 -22.66 -13.41 -14.49
N ILE A 22 -22.38 -12.73 -15.61
CA ILE A 22 -21.02 -12.32 -15.99
C ILE A 22 -20.43 -11.38 -14.93
N TRP A 23 -21.22 -10.42 -14.42
CA TRP A 23 -20.81 -9.53 -13.35
C TRP A 23 -20.53 -10.28 -12.04
N ILE A 24 -21.39 -11.22 -11.63
CA ILE A 24 -21.20 -12.06 -10.43
C ILE A 24 -19.96 -12.95 -10.59
N GLN A 25 -19.74 -13.54 -11.78
CA GLN A 25 -18.56 -14.35 -12.06
C GLN A 25 -17.28 -13.52 -12.10
N ALA A 26 -17.30 -12.33 -12.71
CA ALA A 26 -16.18 -11.40 -12.75
C ALA A 26 -15.86 -10.86 -11.35
N ALA A 27 -16.87 -10.44 -10.58
CA ALA A 27 -16.74 -10.04 -9.20
C ALA A 27 -16.22 -11.20 -8.33
N GLY A 28 -16.68 -12.44 -8.56
CA GLY A 28 -16.20 -13.64 -7.89
C GLY A 28 -14.75 -13.99 -8.24
N ARG A 29 -14.31 -13.80 -9.49
CA ARG A 29 -12.89 -13.96 -9.89
C ARG A 29 -12.03 -12.89 -9.23
N LEU A 30 -12.49 -11.64 -9.22
CA LEU A 30 -11.80 -10.53 -8.56
C LEU A 30 -11.70 -10.75 -7.04
N MET A 31 -12.80 -11.16 -6.38
CA MET A 31 -12.84 -11.49 -4.96
C MET A 31 -11.94 -12.66 -4.60
N ARG A 32 -11.87 -13.71 -5.43
CA ARG A 32 -10.94 -14.85 -5.23
C ARG A 32 -9.48 -14.43 -5.37
N SER A 33 -9.15 -13.54 -6.31
CA SER A 33 -7.81 -12.96 -6.42
C SER A 33 -7.48 -12.04 -5.24
N LEU A 34 -8.42 -11.20 -4.79
CA LEU A 34 -8.28 -10.35 -3.60
C LEU A 34 -8.11 -11.18 -2.32
N MET A 35 -8.79 -12.32 -2.19
CA MET A 35 -8.64 -13.25 -1.06
C MET A 35 -7.30 -14.00 -1.03
N ARG A 36 -6.55 -14.03 -2.13
CA ARG A 36 -5.22 -14.65 -2.22
C ARG A 36 -4.07 -13.70 -1.89
N LEU A 37 -4.34 -12.41 -1.69
CA LEU A 37 -3.31 -11.48 -1.24
C LEU A 37 -2.94 -11.80 0.21
N PRO A 38 -1.65 -12.01 0.52
CA PRO A 38 -1.23 -12.27 1.89
C PRO A 38 -1.63 -11.09 2.77
N LYS A 39 -2.23 -11.34 3.94
CA LYS A 39 -2.73 -10.30 4.87
C LYS A 39 -1.69 -9.21 5.19
N THR A 40 -0.42 -9.52 4.99
CA THR A 40 0.74 -8.63 5.13
C THR A 40 0.68 -7.40 4.21
N TRP A 41 -0.08 -7.40 3.12
CA TRP A 41 -0.19 -6.27 2.17
C TRP A 41 -0.65 -4.96 2.84
N LYS A 42 -1.42 -5.04 3.93
CA LYS A 42 -1.86 -3.88 4.71
C LYS A 42 -0.70 -3.12 5.37
N VAL A 43 0.43 -3.80 5.56
CA VAL A 43 1.61 -3.29 6.29
C VAL A 43 2.83 -3.16 5.38
N PHE A 44 2.92 -4.02 4.36
CA PHE A 44 4.05 -4.12 3.45
C PHE A 44 4.35 -2.80 2.72
N CYS A 45 5.64 -2.51 2.52
CA CYS A 45 6.21 -1.32 1.88
C CYS A 45 7.44 -1.76 1.11
N LEU A 46 7.70 -1.31 -0.12
CA LEU A 46 8.94 -1.73 -0.81
C LEU A 46 10.18 -0.94 -0.38
N MET A 47 10.00 0.24 0.22
CA MET A 47 11.10 1.17 0.55
C MET A 47 12.26 0.54 1.33
N PRO A 48 12.04 -0.27 2.38
CA PRO A 48 13.13 -0.92 3.13
C PRO A 48 13.93 -1.97 2.34
N TRP A 49 13.53 -2.28 1.09
CA TRP A 49 14.25 -3.17 0.15
C TRP A 49 14.90 -2.43 -1.03
N LEU A 50 14.51 -1.18 -1.28
CA LEU A 50 15.09 -0.37 -2.37
C LEU A 50 16.30 0.46 -1.93
N GLY A 51 16.33 0.98 -0.70
CA GLY A 51 17.48 1.74 -0.23
C GLY A 51 17.25 2.48 1.09
N LEU A 52 18.26 3.27 1.48
CA LEU A 52 18.23 4.10 2.68
C LEU A 52 17.90 5.55 2.31
N HIS A 53 17.07 6.18 3.13
CA HIS A 53 16.99 7.62 3.22
C HIS A 53 17.92 8.11 4.33
N VAL A 54 18.80 9.05 4.00
CA VAL A 54 19.81 9.61 4.90
C VAL A 54 19.50 11.08 5.14
N SER A 55 19.43 11.49 6.40
CA SER A 55 19.24 12.89 6.76
C SER A 55 20.51 13.72 6.57
N LYS A 56 20.40 15.06 6.64
CA LYS A 56 21.57 15.95 6.62
C LYS A 56 22.56 15.70 7.78
N ARG A 57 22.11 15.04 8.85
CA ARG A 57 22.92 14.66 10.02
C ARG A 57 23.50 13.24 9.91
N GLY A 58 23.28 12.55 8.79
CA GLY A 58 23.76 11.18 8.57
C GLY A 58 22.84 10.09 9.13
N GLU A 59 21.73 10.45 9.81
CA GLU A 59 20.78 9.47 10.34
C GLU A 59 20.12 8.69 9.19
N ALA A 60 20.22 7.37 9.23
CA ALA A 60 19.68 6.48 8.20
C ALA A 60 18.28 5.96 8.58
N SER A 61 17.44 5.79 7.58
CA SER A 61 16.04 5.38 7.73
C SER A 61 15.54 4.66 6.46
N PRO A 62 14.46 3.87 6.51
CA PRO A 62 13.92 3.21 5.32
C PRO A 62 13.28 4.17 4.31
N CYS A 63 12.79 5.34 4.74
CA CYS A 63 12.19 6.36 3.87
C CYS A 63 12.13 7.73 4.57
N CYS A 64 11.86 8.80 3.81
CA CYS A 64 11.86 10.18 4.31
C CYS A 64 10.78 10.51 5.35
N ILE A 65 9.67 9.76 5.37
CA ILE A 65 8.54 9.95 6.29
C ILE A 65 8.59 9.01 7.50
N PHE A 66 9.64 8.19 7.58
CA PHE A 66 9.86 7.32 8.73
C PHE A 66 10.16 8.18 9.97
N ARG A 67 9.60 7.77 11.11
CA ARG A 67 9.76 8.51 12.36
C ARG A 67 11.25 8.71 12.69
N ARG A 68 11.67 9.97 12.88
CA ARG A 68 13.09 10.32 13.06
C ARG A 68 13.68 9.66 14.30
N GLU A 69 12.92 9.58 15.39
CA GLU A 69 13.37 8.92 16.63
C GLU A 69 13.54 7.39 16.49
N SER A 70 13.11 6.82 15.36
CA SER A 70 13.27 5.39 15.06
C SER A 70 14.41 5.11 14.08
N SER A 71 15.32 6.06 13.82
CA SER A 71 16.43 5.88 12.87
C SER A 71 17.17 4.54 13.06
N VAL A 72 17.64 3.96 11.96
CA VAL A 72 18.23 2.60 11.95
C VAL A 72 19.75 2.61 12.11
N GLY A 73 20.34 3.78 12.40
CA GLY A 73 21.77 4.03 12.57
C GLY A 73 22.22 5.35 11.93
N ASN A 74 23.54 5.58 11.85
CA ASN A 74 24.13 6.80 11.29
C ASN A 74 25.29 6.46 10.32
N LEU A 75 25.34 7.11 9.16
CA LEU A 75 26.42 6.94 8.16
C LEU A 75 27.77 7.52 8.58
N GLN A 76 27.82 8.32 9.65
CA GLN A 76 29.09 8.79 10.22
C GLN A 76 29.82 7.68 10.98
N GLU A 77 29.11 6.61 11.39
CA GLU A 77 29.61 5.55 12.26
C GLU A 77 29.60 4.17 11.58
N SER A 78 28.93 4.03 10.45
CA SER A 78 28.73 2.76 9.77
C SER A 78 28.63 2.95 8.26
N THR A 79 29.01 1.93 7.50
CA THR A 79 28.86 1.92 6.05
C THR A 79 27.40 1.77 5.64
N PHE A 80 27.10 2.10 4.38
CA PHE A 80 25.77 1.91 3.81
C PHE A 80 25.29 0.45 3.92
N GLN A 81 26.18 -0.52 3.63
CA GLN A 81 25.88 -1.95 3.65
C GLN A 81 25.56 -2.45 5.06
N GLU A 82 26.27 -1.96 6.07
CA GLU A 82 26.01 -2.28 7.48
C GLU A 82 24.68 -1.69 7.93
N LEU A 83 24.38 -0.44 7.57
CA LEU A 83 23.10 0.19 7.90
C LEU A 83 21.92 -0.47 7.19
N TRP A 84 22.11 -0.89 5.94
CA TRP A 84 21.10 -1.63 5.18
C TRP A 84 20.71 -2.95 5.83
N ASN A 85 21.68 -3.59 6.49
CA ASN A 85 21.53 -4.84 7.22
C ASN A 85 21.51 -4.65 8.74
N SER A 86 21.30 -3.43 9.22
CA SER A 86 21.28 -3.15 10.65
C SER A 86 20.13 -3.89 11.33
N PRO A 87 20.21 -4.14 12.65
CA PRO A 87 19.12 -4.77 13.39
C PRO A 87 17.78 -4.05 13.18
N GLY A 88 17.76 -2.72 13.29
CA GLY A 88 16.54 -1.93 13.09
C GLY A 88 15.96 -2.05 11.67
N MET A 89 16.80 -2.09 10.64
CA MET A 89 16.32 -2.28 9.27
C MET A 89 15.79 -3.71 9.04
N ARG A 90 16.46 -4.72 9.61
CA ARG A 90 15.99 -6.12 9.58
C ARG A 90 14.65 -6.28 10.31
N ASP A 91 14.46 -5.61 11.44
CA ASP A 91 13.23 -5.63 12.21
C ASP A 91 12.06 -5.03 11.43
N VAL A 92 12.28 -3.89 10.74
CA VAL A 92 11.27 -3.29 9.87
C VAL A 92 10.83 -4.26 8.78
N ARG A 93 11.78 -4.91 8.09
CA ARG A 93 11.47 -5.91 7.05
C ARG A 93 10.77 -7.14 7.63
N GLY A 94 11.24 -7.67 8.76
CA GLY A 94 10.65 -8.83 9.44
C GLY A 94 9.22 -8.58 9.92
N ASN A 95 8.95 -7.38 10.43
CA ASN A 95 7.61 -6.93 10.79
C ASN A 95 6.69 -6.89 9.57
N MET A 96 7.13 -6.34 8.44
CA MET A 96 6.36 -6.34 7.20
C MET A 96 6.06 -7.75 6.68
N LEU A 97 7.04 -8.66 6.71
CA LEU A 97 6.86 -10.06 6.30
C LEU A 97 5.91 -10.85 7.23
N SER A 98 5.84 -10.47 8.51
CA SER A 98 4.91 -11.06 9.48
C SER A 98 3.57 -10.32 9.56
N GLY A 99 3.37 -9.25 8.78
CA GLY A 99 2.15 -8.44 8.79
C GLY A 99 1.97 -7.61 10.06
N ARG A 100 3.06 -7.30 10.78
CA ARG A 100 3.07 -6.46 11.99
C ARG A 100 3.53 -5.03 11.66
N PRO A 101 2.82 -3.99 12.12
CA PRO A 101 3.27 -2.61 11.90
C PRO A 101 4.56 -2.31 12.66
N SER A 102 5.43 -1.49 12.07
CA SER A 102 6.61 -0.95 12.75
C SER A 102 6.31 0.46 13.28
N PRO A 103 6.74 0.81 14.51
CA PRO A 103 6.47 2.14 15.09
C PRO A 103 6.92 3.30 14.18
N GLY A 104 8.06 3.17 13.50
CA GLY A 104 8.54 4.20 12.60
C GLY A 104 7.70 4.41 11.32
N CYS A 105 6.79 3.48 11.00
CA CYS A 105 5.89 3.54 9.83
C CYS A 105 4.50 4.12 10.14
N GLU A 106 4.21 4.46 11.40
CA GLU A 106 2.88 4.90 11.86
C GLU A 106 2.31 6.07 11.04
N SER A 107 3.17 7.03 10.63
CA SER A 107 2.78 8.17 9.79
C SER A 107 2.10 7.74 8.48
N CYS A 108 2.59 6.68 7.83
CA CYS A 108 1.96 6.14 6.63
C CYS A 108 0.57 5.59 6.95
N TYR A 109 0.48 4.71 7.95
CA TYR A 109 -0.77 4.04 8.31
C TYR A 109 -1.86 5.03 8.72
N LYS A 110 -1.49 6.05 9.50
CA LYS A 110 -2.41 7.12 9.91
C LYS A 110 -2.92 7.91 8.71
N ARG A 111 -2.04 8.34 7.80
CA ARG A 111 -2.45 9.07 6.60
C ARG A 111 -3.33 8.22 5.68
N GLU A 112 -3.01 6.94 5.53
CA GLU A 112 -3.81 6.01 4.72
C GLU A 112 -5.20 5.75 5.32
N SER A 113 -5.33 5.74 6.65
CA SER A 113 -6.64 5.64 7.30
C SER A 113 -7.57 6.83 7.01
N TYR A 114 -7.01 7.98 6.64
CA TYR A 114 -7.75 9.15 6.17
C TYR A 114 -7.90 9.19 4.64
N GLY A 115 -7.52 8.13 3.92
CA GLY A 115 -7.67 8.02 2.47
C GLY A 115 -6.52 8.62 1.66
N PHE A 116 -5.41 9.04 2.27
CA PHE A 116 -4.26 9.56 1.54
C PHE A 116 -3.42 8.43 0.92
N LEU A 117 -2.96 8.65 -0.30
CA LEU A 117 -1.92 7.83 -0.91
C LEU A 117 -0.55 8.21 -0.32
N THR A 118 0.16 7.24 0.27
CA THR A 118 1.51 7.47 0.81
C THR A 118 2.56 6.75 -0.02
N THR A 119 3.83 7.05 0.25
CA THR A 119 4.98 6.36 -0.34
C THR A 119 4.89 4.84 -0.22
N ARG A 120 4.28 4.32 0.86
CA ARG A 120 4.09 2.87 1.04
C ARG A 120 3.23 2.27 -0.08
N LEU A 121 2.00 2.77 -0.24
CA LEU A 121 1.09 2.31 -1.28
C LEU A 121 1.59 2.64 -2.69
N TRP A 122 2.19 3.81 -2.88
CA TRP A 122 2.79 4.20 -4.16
C TRP A 122 3.92 3.25 -4.57
N SER A 123 4.81 2.88 -3.63
CA SER A 123 5.91 1.96 -3.92
C SER A 123 5.41 0.60 -4.40
N LEU A 124 4.31 0.10 -3.82
CA LEU A 124 3.70 -1.16 -4.24
C LEU A 124 3.08 -1.03 -5.65
N ALA A 125 2.30 0.02 -5.92
CA ALA A 125 1.65 0.21 -7.21
C ALA A 125 2.64 0.49 -8.37
N HIS A 126 3.75 1.17 -8.07
CA HIS A 126 4.74 1.55 -9.07
C HIS A 126 5.74 0.44 -9.34
N PHE A 127 6.37 -0.13 -8.31
CA PHE A 127 7.50 -1.03 -8.51
C PHE A 127 7.12 -2.49 -8.69
N VAL A 128 5.97 -2.96 -8.20
CA VAL A 128 5.54 -4.36 -8.42
C VAL A 128 5.45 -4.70 -9.91
N ARG A 129 5.17 -3.72 -10.77
CA ARG A 129 5.15 -3.89 -12.23
C ARG A 129 6.53 -4.10 -12.87
N HIS A 130 7.59 -3.83 -12.13
CA HIS A 130 8.98 -3.88 -12.59
C HIS A 130 9.83 -4.87 -11.77
N LEU A 131 9.23 -5.59 -10.83
CA LEU A 131 9.90 -6.70 -10.17
C LEU A 131 9.92 -7.90 -11.15
N PRO A 132 11.08 -8.54 -11.37
CA PRO A 132 11.24 -9.67 -12.28
C PRO A 132 10.45 -10.91 -11.84
#